data_AF-A0A7C3XS57-F1
#
_entry.id   AF-A0A7C3XS57-F1
#
_cell.length_a   1.000
_cell.length_b   1.000
_cell.length_c   1.000
_cell.angle_alpha   90.00
_cell.angle_beta   90.00
_cell.angle_gamma   90.00
#
_symmetry.space_group_name_H-M   'P 1'
#
loop_
_entity.id
_entity.type
_entity.pdbx_description
1 polymer ?
#
loop_
_entity_poly.entity_id
_entity_poly.type
_entity_poly.pdbx_seq_one_letter_code
_entity_poly.pdbx_strand_id
1 'polypeptide(L)'
;MSKKVLSIFAVTMFLMSMAAFVTPVMAERGFNEWGYNYGARLFNGWYGQWGEWKAYHGSEPWSGATWNAWIVMKWSKNWIPEADEPVGAWVTNHWYWYSNDYDEETWYGFDKRVPWTDKDVAPEAKYYITEFLKVQKVSDDAEAWAEYEAGGAYSALWGDYPSGVPKYVVFQDVISVYDTATGELVATFDLCTTAPKGLGQPIF
;
A
#
# COMPACT_ATOMS: atom_id res chain seq x y z
N MET A 1 -10.32 -57.05 21.23
CA MET A 1 -10.16 -55.58 21.16
C MET A 1 -8.70 -55.29 20.84
N SER A 2 -8.42 -54.72 19.67
CA SER A 2 -7.08 -54.72 19.07
C SER A 2 -6.21 -53.57 19.60
N LYS A 3 -4.89 -53.82 19.70
CA LYS A 3 -3.82 -52.90 20.13
C LYS A 3 -3.59 -51.71 19.16
N LYS A 4 -4.59 -51.28 18.39
CA LYS A 4 -4.51 -50.18 17.42
C LYS A 4 -5.09 -48.85 17.92
N VAL A 5 -5.59 -48.79 19.16
CA VAL A 5 -6.27 -47.59 19.69
C VAL A 5 -5.39 -46.74 20.60
N LEU A 6 -4.17 -47.17 20.95
CA LEU A 6 -3.32 -46.49 21.93
C LEU A 6 -2.11 -45.70 21.38
N SER A 7 -2.02 -45.51 20.06
CA SER A 7 -0.90 -44.76 19.45
C SER A 7 -1.33 -43.51 18.67
N ILE A 8 -2.62 -43.19 18.63
CA ILE A 8 -3.11 -41.98 17.95
C ILE A 8 -3.12 -40.77 18.90
N PHE A 9 -3.12 -40.96 20.22
CA PHE A 9 -3.13 -39.83 21.17
C PHE A 9 -1.77 -39.20 21.46
N ALA A 10 -0.65 -39.83 21.08
CA ALA A 10 0.70 -39.33 21.39
C ALA A 10 1.40 -38.59 20.24
N VAL A 11 0.89 -38.70 19.00
CA VAL A 11 1.44 -37.96 17.84
C VAL A 11 0.66 -36.67 17.58
N THR A 12 -0.59 -36.56 18.04
CA THR A 12 -1.40 -35.35 17.88
C THR A 12 -1.05 -34.26 18.90
N MET A 13 -0.35 -34.58 19.99
CA MET A 13 -0.06 -33.64 21.08
C MET A 13 1.34 -33.00 21.02
N PHE A 14 2.16 -33.33 20.00
CA PHE A 14 3.50 -32.72 19.80
C PHE A 14 3.62 -31.91 18.51
N LEU A 15 2.55 -31.80 17.72
CA LEU A 15 2.47 -30.92 16.55
C LEU A 15 1.68 -29.62 16.81
N MET A 16 1.23 -29.40 18.05
CA MET A 16 0.51 -28.18 18.47
C MET A 16 1.39 -27.15 19.20
N SER A 17 2.73 -27.27 19.17
CA SER A 17 3.63 -26.33 19.86
C SER A 17 4.60 -25.58 18.96
N MET A 18 4.43 -25.64 17.64
CA MET A 18 5.13 -24.75 16.71
C MET A 18 4.19 -24.11 15.69
N ALA A 19 2.99 -23.71 16.13
CA ALA A 19 2.53 -22.39 15.73
C ALA A 19 3.38 -21.38 16.52
N ALA A 20 4.66 -21.28 16.16
CA ALA A 20 5.37 -20.05 16.40
C ALA A 20 4.53 -19.04 15.64
N PHE A 21 3.73 -18.26 16.36
CA PHE A 21 3.35 -16.95 15.88
C PHE A 21 4.67 -16.35 15.41
N VAL A 22 4.87 -16.31 14.10
CA VAL A 22 5.79 -15.36 13.53
C VAL A 22 5.09 -14.04 13.80
N THR A 23 5.16 -13.58 15.06
CA THR A 23 5.11 -12.16 15.31
C THR A 23 6.19 -11.65 14.39
N PRO A 24 5.85 -10.88 13.34
CA PRO A 24 6.89 -10.26 12.53
C PRO A 24 7.83 -9.65 13.55
N VAL A 25 9.13 -9.95 13.43
CA VAL A 25 10.14 -9.28 14.24
C VAL A 25 9.93 -7.82 13.88
N MET A 26 9.16 -7.13 14.74
CA MET A 26 8.98 -5.71 14.69
C MET A 26 10.40 -5.25 14.91
N ALA A 27 11.08 -4.88 13.83
CA ALA A 27 12.42 -4.35 13.94
C ALA A 27 12.28 -3.13 14.86
N GLU A 28 12.56 -3.31 16.15
CA GLU A 28 12.50 -2.23 17.13
C GLU A 28 13.51 -1.13 16.75
N ARG A 29 14.43 -1.44 15.83
CA ARG A 29 15.41 -0.54 15.24
C ARG A 29 15.58 -0.80 13.75
N GLY A 30 15.08 0.12 12.92
CA GLY A 30 15.37 0.16 11.49
C GLY A 30 14.35 -0.55 10.60
N PHE A 31 14.70 -0.68 9.31
CA PHE A 31 13.92 -1.42 8.33
C PHE A 31 14.20 -2.91 8.47
N ASN A 32 13.15 -3.73 8.41
CA ASN A 32 13.29 -5.18 8.22
C ASN A 32 13.58 -5.50 6.74
N GLU A 33 13.79 -6.77 6.44
CA GLU A 33 14.09 -7.30 5.10
C GLU A 33 12.98 -7.01 4.07
N TRP A 34 11.79 -6.67 4.53
CA TRP A 34 10.62 -6.34 3.72
C TRP A 34 10.49 -4.84 3.44
N GLY A 35 11.40 -4.00 3.96
CA GLY A 35 11.32 -2.55 3.82
C GLY A 35 10.37 -1.88 4.80
N TYR A 36 9.88 -2.58 5.84
CA TYR A 36 9.07 -1.99 6.91
C TYR A 36 9.93 -1.56 8.09
N ASN A 37 9.70 -0.35 8.59
CA ASN A 37 10.18 0.14 9.87
C ASN A 37 8.98 0.53 10.72
N TYR A 38 8.51 -0.41 11.55
CA TYR A 38 7.31 -0.23 12.37
C TYR A 38 7.49 0.84 13.46
N GLY A 39 8.70 0.99 14.01
CA GLY A 39 9.00 2.05 14.98
C GLY A 39 8.87 3.45 14.37
N ALA A 40 9.38 3.62 13.15
CA ALA A 40 9.25 4.86 12.39
C ALA A 40 7.92 4.99 11.63
N ARG A 41 7.12 3.93 11.53
CA ARG A 41 5.89 3.85 10.71
C ARG A 41 6.14 4.17 9.25
N LEU A 42 7.16 3.52 8.68
CA LEU A 42 7.62 3.71 7.31
C LEU A 42 7.67 2.39 6.55
N PHE A 43 7.34 2.44 5.27
CA PHE A 43 7.62 1.39 4.30
C PHE A 43 8.45 1.99 3.18
N ASN A 44 9.44 1.27 2.69
CA ASN A 44 10.27 1.67 1.57
C ASN A 44 10.67 0.41 0.81
N GLY A 45 9.91 0.06 -0.22
CA GLY A 45 10.03 -1.23 -0.88
C GLY A 45 9.23 -1.33 -2.17
N TRP A 46 9.22 -2.54 -2.74
CA TRP A 46 8.43 -2.82 -3.93
C TRP A 46 6.93 -2.92 -3.63
N TYR A 47 6.11 -2.51 -4.59
CA TYR A 47 4.65 -2.65 -4.51
C TYR A 47 4.23 -4.10 -4.31
N GLY A 48 4.86 -5.05 -5.03
CA GLY A 48 4.59 -6.47 -4.85
C GLY A 48 4.95 -6.99 -3.47
N GLN A 49 6.00 -6.49 -2.82
CA GLN A 49 6.34 -6.87 -1.45
C GLN A 49 5.28 -6.39 -0.46
N TRP A 50 4.82 -5.15 -0.61
CA TRP A 50 3.71 -4.63 0.18
C TRP A 50 2.43 -5.46 -0.03
N GLY A 51 2.12 -5.78 -1.29
CA GLY A 51 0.93 -6.54 -1.66
C GLY A 51 0.97 -8.02 -1.27
N GLU A 52 2.13 -8.66 -1.25
CA GLU A 52 2.29 -10.03 -0.76
C GLU A 52 2.26 -10.10 0.76
N TRP A 53 2.85 -9.12 1.45
CA TRP A 53 2.66 -9.00 2.90
C TRP A 53 1.17 -8.87 3.23
N LYS A 54 0.43 -8.05 2.45
CA LYS A 54 -1.02 -7.93 2.53
C LYS A 54 -1.72 -9.28 2.31
N ALA A 55 -1.41 -9.98 1.21
CA ALA A 55 -2.12 -11.20 0.84
C ALA A 55 -1.81 -12.42 1.73
N TYR A 56 -0.61 -12.47 2.34
CA TYR A 56 -0.11 -13.67 3.01
C TYR A 56 0.30 -13.45 4.47
N HIS A 57 0.12 -12.26 5.04
CA HIS A 57 0.42 -11.94 6.45
C HIS A 57 1.81 -12.41 6.93
N GLY A 58 2.82 -12.39 6.06
CA GLY A 58 4.16 -12.88 6.39
C GLY A 58 4.30 -14.42 6.46
N SER A 59 3.37 -15.18 5.88
CA SER A 59 3.54 -16.61 5.62
C SER A 59 4.27 -16.87 4.29
N GLU A 60 5.15 -17.87 4.28
CA GLU A 60 5.95 -18.27 3.10
C GLU A 60 5.14 -19.09 2.07
N PRO A 61 5.54 -19.06 0.77
CA PRO A 61 6.75 -18.43 0.24
C PRO A 61 6.50 -17.12 -0.53
N TRP A 62 7.32 -16.12 -0.22
CA TRP A 62 7.47 -14.85 -0.95
C TRP A 62 7.92 -15.09 -2.39
N SER A 63 7.33 -14.37 -3.36
CA SER A 63 7.63 -14.61 -4.78
C SER A 63 8.75 -13.74 -5.33
N GLY A 64 9.23 -12.74 -4.57
CA GLY A 64 10.11 -11.70 -5.13
C GLY A 64 9.36 -10.68 -5.97
N ALA A 65 8.03 -10.61 -5.87
CA ALA A 65 7.21 -9.75 -6.71
C ALA A 65 7.56 -8.26 -6.52
N THR A 66 7.89 -7.58 -7.62
CA THR A 66 8.04 -6.12 -7.61
C THR A 66 6.74 -5.40 -7.98
N TRP A 67 5.92 -6.04 -8.82
CA TRP A 67 4.74 -5.45 -9.48
C TRP A 67 5.03 -4.10 -10.16
N ASN A 68 6.29 -3.93 -10.56
CA ASN A 68 6.80 -2.85 -11.41
C ASN A 68 6.65 -1.43 -10.85
N ALA A 69 6.50 -1.31 -9.53
CA ALA A 69 6.41 -0.02 -8.87
C ALA A 69 7.15 -0.04 -7.54
N TRP A 70 7.84 1.05 -7.24
CA TRP A 70 8.43 1.29 -5.93
C TRP A 70 7.53 2.23 -5.15
N ILE A 71 7.41 1.99 -3.85
CA ILE A 71 6.49 2.73 -2.99
C ILE A 71 7.18 3.06 -1.67
N VAL A 72 7.03 4.33 -1.27
CA VAL A 72 7.45 4.84 0.03
C VAL A 72 6.20 5.24 0.79
N MET A 73 5.93 4.56 1.89
CA MET A 73 4.73 4.81 2.70
C MET A 73 5.09 5.40 4.05
N LYS A 74 4.20 6.24 4.56
CA LYS A 74 4.18 6.71 5.95
C LYS A 74 2.79 6.51 6.51
N TRP A 75 2.67 6.07 7.75
CA TRP A 75 1.34 5.94 8.36
C TRP A 75 1.25 6.52 9.76
N SER A 76 0.01 6.79 10.16
CA SER A 76 -0.33 7.29 11.49
C SER A 76 -0.11 6.19 12.54
N LYS A 77 0.01 6.58 13.82
CA LYS A 77 0.16 5.60 14.92
C LYS A 77 -0.97 4.58 14.97
N ASN A 78 -2.16 4.98 14.54
CA ASN A 78 -3.37 4.18 14.63
C ASN A 78 -3.69 3.44 13.33
N TRP A 79 -2.87 3.60 12.29
CA TRP A 79 -2.98 2.82 11.07
C TRP A 79 -2.39 1.44 11.32
N ILE A 80 -3.24 0.42 11.24
CA ILE A 80 -2.88 -0.98 11.38
C ILE A 80 -3.35 -1.64 10.09
N PRO A 81 -2.44 -2.00 9.18
CA PRO A 81 -2.83 -2.56 7.90
C PRO A 81 -3.88 -3.68 8.04
N GLU A 82 -4.98 -3.55 7.30
CA GLU A 82 -6.11 -4.49 7.23
C GLU A 82 -6.94 -4.67 8.52
N ALA A 83 -6.64 -3.94 9.59
CA ALA A 83 -7.53 -3.87 10.73
C ALA A 83 -8.69 -2.89 10.47
N ASP A 84 -9.73 -2.95 11.29
CA ASP A 84 -10.72 -1.87 11.35
C ASP A 84 -10.11 -0.72 12.17
N GLU A 85 -9.37 0.20 11.53
CA GLU A 85 -8.67 1.26 12.25
C GLU A 85 -9.65 2.28 12.87
N PRO A 86 -9.27 3.14 13.82
CA PRO A 86 -10.15 4.24 14.23
C PRO A 86 -10.26 5.29 13.12
N VAL A 87 -11.38 6.03 13.11
CA VAL A 87 -11.56 7.22 12.27
C VAL A 87 -10.38 8.17 12.46
N GLY A 88 -9.83 8.69 11.36
CA GLY A 88 -8.64 9.54 11.35
C GLY A 88 -7.32 8.77 11.24
N ALA A 89 -7.32 7.44 11.26
CA ALA A 89 -6.15 6.67 10.85
C ALA A 89 -5.84 6.93 9.36
N TRP A 90 -4.55 7.01 9.00
CA TRP A 90 -4.14 7.33 7.63
C TRP A 90 -2.83 6.67 7.24
N VAL A 91 -2.65 6.51 5.93
CA VAL A 91 -1.39 6.16 5.26
C VAL A 91 -1.20 7.05 4.04
N THR A 92 0.03 7.51 3.83
CA THR A 92 0.45 8.19 2.60
C THR A 92 1.36 7.28 1.81
N ASN A 93 1.34 7.42 0.49
CA ASN A 93 2.12 6.62 -0.43
C ASN A 93 2.70 7.55 -1.49
N HIS A 94 4.03 7.56 -1.59
CA HIS A 94 4.72 8.03 -2.79
C HIS A 94 5.00 6.83 -3.66
N TRP A 95 4.51 6.90 -4.89
CA TRP A 95 4.69 5.87 -5.86
C TRP A 95 5.64 6.33 -6.94
N TYR A 96 6.41 5.37 -7.42
CA TYR A 96 7.37 5.55 -8.50
C TYR A 96 7.23 4.38 -9.44
N TRP A 97 7.05 4.65 -10.72
CA TRP A 97 7.01 3.60 -11.73
C TRP A 97 7.44 4.13 -13.09
N TYR A 98 7.61 3.21 -14.03
CA TYR A 98 7.97 3.52 -15.39
C TYR A 98 6.87 3.03 -16.33
N SER A 99 6.56 3.80 -17.36
CA SER A 99 5.63 3.39 -18.42
C SER A 99 6.05 3.91 -19.79
N ASN A 100 5.43 3.37 -20.84
CA ASN A 100 5.57 3.84 -22.22
C ASN A 100 4.37 4.67 -22.70
N ASP A 101 3.40 4.89 -21.82
CA ASP A 101 2.20 5.71 -21.98
C ASP A 101 1.97 6.53 -20.70
N TYR A 102 1.07 7.51 -20.78
CA TYR A 102 0.50 8.18 -19.62
C TYR A 102 -0.97 8.56 -19.86
N ASP A 103 -1.65 7.77 -20.68
CA ASP A 103 -3.04 8.03 -21.06
C ASP A 103 -3.98 7.84 -19.86
N GLU A 104 -5.00 8.69 -19.72
CA GLU A 104 -5.99 8.60 -18.63
C GLU A 104 -6.68 7.23 -18.58
N GLU A 105 -6.95 6.61 -19.73
CA GLU A 105 -7.60 5.30 -19.85
C GLU A 105 -6.77 4.14 -19.25
N THR A 106 -5.45 4.29 -19.15
CA THR A 106 -4.56 3.29 -18.55
C THR A 106 -4.14 3.69 -17.13
N TRP A 107 -4.94 4.55 -16.50
CA TRP A 107 -4.63 5.19 -15.22
C TRP A 107 -3.27 5.91 -15.31
N TYR A 108 -3.15 6.82 -16.26
CA TYR A 108 -1.93 7.61 -16.49
C TYR A 108 -0.70 6.72 -16.71
N GLY A 109 -0.91 5.60 -17.41
CA GLY A 109 0.09 4.60 -17.72
C GLY A 109 0.42 3.60 -16.62
N PHE A 110 -0.26 3.67 -15.47
CA PHE A 110 -0.09 2.67 -14.42
C PHE A 110 -0.39 1.26 -14.96
N ASP A 111 -1.50 1.04 -15.65
CA ASP A 111 -1.88 -0.31 -16.13
C ASP A 111 -0.94 -0.90 -17.19
N LYS A 112 -0.03 -0.08 -17.74
CA LYS A 112 0.98 -0.46 -18.73
C LYS A 112 2.41 -0.33 -18.22
N ARG A 113 2.60 -0.26 -16.90
CA ARG A 113 3.92 -0.23 -16.24
C ARG A 113 4.90 -1.22 -16.88
N VAL A 114 6.09 -0.72 -17.22
CA VAL A 114 7.15 -1.59 -17.75
C VAL A 114 7.78 -2.42 -16.63
N PRO A 115 8.29 -3.63 -16.93
CA PRO A 115 9.01 -4.44 -15.95
C PRO A 115 10.15 -3.67 -15.27
N TRP A 116 10.12 -3.64 -13.94
CA TRP A 116 11.15 -2.98 -13.13
C TRP A 116 11.46 -3.83 -11.90
N THR A 117 12.72 -4.27 -11.77
CA THR A 117 13.15 -5.28 -10.79
C THR A 117 14.32 -4.86 -9.90
N ASP A 118 15.01 -3.78 -10.23
CA ASP A 118 16.12 -3.23 -9.46
C ASP A 118 15.88 -1.72 -9.27
N LYS A 119 15.72 -1.29 -8.01
CA LYS A 119 15.36 0.11 -7.70
C LYS A 119 16.43 1.11 -8.16
N ASP A 120 17.68 0.66 -8.33
CA ASP A 120 18.82 1.50 -8.67
C ASP A 120 19.14 1.48 -10.17
N VAL A 121 18.40 0.69 -10.96
CA VAL A 121 18.57 0.59 -12.41
C VAL A 121 17.25 0.94 -13.09
N ALA A 122 17.23 2.06 -13.82
CA ALA A 122 16.09 2.45 -14.62
C ALA A 122 15.85 1.41 -15.74
N PRO A 123 14.60 0.93 -15.94
CA PRO A 123 14.27 0.06 -17.05
C PRO A 123 14.19 0.87 -18.36
N GLU A 124 14.15 0.18 -19.50
CA GLU A 124 13.87 0.81 -20.78
C GLU A 124 12.38 1.22 -20.84
N ALA A 125 12.12 2.51 -20.65
CA ALA A 125 10.80 3.12 -20.70
C ALA A 125 10.89 4.54 -21.28
N LYS A 126 9.79 5.05 -21.83
CA LYS A 126 9.70 6.47 -22.25
C LYS A 126 9.51 7.42 -21.08
N TYR A 127 8.79 6.98 -20.05
CA TYR A 127 8.37 7.85 -18.97
C TYR A 127 8.69 7.27 -17.60
N TYR A 128 9.09 8.16 -16.71
CA TYR A 128 9.17 7.95 -15.27
C TYR A 128 8.02 8.73 -14.63
N ILE A 129 7.24 8.10 -13.77
CA ILE A 129 6.04 8.67 -13.20
C ILE A 129 6.16 8.64 -11.68
N THR A 130 5.79 9.77 -11.06
CA THR A 130 5.67 9.87 -9.62
C THR A 130 4.26 10.28 -9.24
N GLU A 131 3.73 9.67 -8.20
CA GLU A 131 2.40 9.97 -7.68
C GLU A 131 2.46 10.08 -6.15
N PHE A 132 1.68 11.00 -5.60
CA PHE A 132 1.38 11.01 -4.17
C PHE A 132 -0.10 10.78 -3.92
N LEU A 133 -0.39 9.84 -3.01
CA LEU A 133 -1.74 9.64 -2.52
C LEU A 133 -1.78 9.44 -1.00
N LYS A 134 -2.91 9.80 -0.40
CA LYS A 134 -3.25 9.51 0.99
C LYS A 134 -4.55 8.74 1.06
N VAL A 135 -4.54 7.66 1.85
CA VAL A 135 -5.74 6.95 2.27
C VAL A 135 -6.02 7.30 3.72
N GLN A 136 -7.25 7.66 4.03
CA GLN A 136 -7.66 8.00 5.39
C GLN A 136 -9.01 7.35 5.72
N LYS A 137 -9.12 6.77 6.91
CA LYS A 137 -10.39 6.33 7.43
C LYS A 137 -11.24 7.52 7.88
N VAL A 138 -12.45 7.60 7.38
CA VAL A 138 -13.43 8.66 7.69
C VAL A 138 -14.61 8.08 8.47
N SER A 139 -15.47 8.91 9.05
CA SER A 139 -16.71 8.47 9.70
C SER A 139 -17.80 8.13 8.69
N ASP A 140 -18.94 7.62 9.15
CA ASP A 140 -20.12 7.30 8.35
C ASP A 140 -20.98 8.54 8.01
N ASP A 141 -20.35 9.72 7.95
CA ASP A 141 -20.98 11.00 7.67
C ASP A 141 -21.05 11.24 6.15
N ALA A 142 -22.25 11.15 5.60
CA ALA A 142 -22.49 11.31 4.17
C ALA A 142 -22.28 12.75 3.66
N GLU A 143 -22.52 13.76 4.51
CA GLU A 143 -22.30 15.16 4.10
C GLU A 143 -20.80 15.46 4.01
N ALA A 144 -20.01 14.98 4.98
CA ALA A 144 -18.55 15.07 4.92
C ALA A 144 -17.97 14.30 3.72
N TRP A 145 -18.54 13.13 3.39
CA TRP A 145 -18.14 12.36 2.21
C TRP A 145 -18.36 13.15 0.91
N ALA A 146 -19.53 13.78 0.77
CA ALA A 146 -19.86 14.58 -0.40
C ALA A 146 -18.91 15.78 -0.58
N GLU A 147 -18.43 16.38 0.52
CA GLU A 147 -17.41 17.44 0.48
C GLU A 147 -16.06 16.90 -0.06
N TYR A 148 -15.63 15.71 0.39
CA TYR A 148 -14.41 15.10 -0.13
C TYR A 148 -14.51 14.78 -1.62
N GLU A 149 -15.64 14.22 -2.05
CA GLU A 149 -15.88 13.86 -3.46
C GLU A 149 -15.95 15.10 -4.37
N ALA A 150 -16.63 16.16 -3.92
CA ALA A 150 -16.61 17.45 -4.61
C ALA A 150 -15.18 18.01 -4.74
N GLY A 151 -14.28 17.59 -3.86
CA GLY A 151 -12.86 17.93 -3.88
C GLY A 151 -11.96 17.08 -4.76
N GLY A 152 -12.51 16.08 -5.46
CA GLY A 152 -11.76 15.13 -6.29
C GLY A 152 -11.29 13.88 -5.55
N ALA A 153 -11.60 13.75 -4.25
CA ALA A 153 -11.31 12.53 -3.52
C ALA A 153 -12.26 11.40 -3.93
N TYR A 154 -11.84 10.16 -3.78
CA TYR A 154 -12.65 9.00 -4.18
C TYR A 154 -12.56 7.85 -3.19
N SER A 155 -13.47 6.88 -3.32
CA SER A 155 -13.49 5.70 -2.45
C SER A 155 -12.29 4.80 -2.71
N ALA A 156 -11.62 4.36 -1.64
CA ALA A 156 -10.62 3.28 -1.75
C ALA A 156 -11.26 1.93 -2.07
N LEU A 157 -12.59 1.82 -2.01
CA LEU A 157 -13.38 0.59 -2.11
C LEU A 157 -13.05 -0.42 -1.00
N TRP A 158 -12.57 0.07 0.15
CA TRP A 158 -12.14 -0.76 1.28
C TRP A 158 -13.18 -0.78 2.39
N GLY A 159 -14.19 -1.62 2.24
CA GLY A 159 -15.22 -1.82 3.27
C GLY A 159 -16.16 -0.62 3.46
N ASP A 160 -17.30 -0.90 4.08
CA ASP A 160 -18.43 0.01 4.15
C ASP A 160 -18.98 0.14 5.57
N TYR A 161 -19.58 1.29 5.86
CA TYR A 161 -20.42 1.48 7.05
C TYR A 161 -21.82 0.91 6.83
N PRO A 162 -22.58 0.58 7.89
CA PRO A 162 -23.99 0.18 7.76
C PRO A 162 -24.86 1.22 7.04
N SER A 163 -24.45 2.50 7.06
CA SER A 163 -25.09 3.60 6.32
C SER A 163 -24.89 3.52 4.81
N GLY A 164 -23.95 2.70 4.33
CA GLY A 164 -23.52 2.63 2.92
C GLY A 164 -22.42 3.63 2.56
N VAL A 165 -21.96 4.47 3.49
CA VAL A 165 -20.81 5.37 3.28
C VAL A 165 -19.52 4.54 3.27
N PRO A 166 -18.60 4.75 2.29
CA PRO A 166 -17.30 4.08 2.29
C PRO A 166 -16.48 4.40 3.53
N LYS A 167 -15.74 3.42 4.06
CA LYS A 167 -14.91 3.64 5.25
C LYS A 167 -13.67 4.50 4.99
N TYR A 168 -13.13 4.48 3.77
CA TYR A 168 -11.86 5.13 3.44
C TYR A 168 -11.98 6.00 2.20
N VAL A 169 -11.41 7.19 2.33
CA VAL A 169 -11.24 8.15 1.25
C VAL A 169 -9.80 8.13 0.75
N VAL A 170 -9.62 8.30 -0.55
CA VAL A 170 -8.35 8.50 -1.22
C VAL A 170 -8.26 9.95 -1.69
N PHE A 171 -7.21 10.63 -1.24
CA PHE A 171 -6.77 11.92 -1.78
C PHE A 171 -5.56 11.67 -2.65
N GLN A 172 -5.72 11.76 -3.96
CA GLN A 172 -4.63 11.65 -4.92
C GLN A 172 -4.27 13.05 -5.37
N ASP A 173 -3.04 13.49 -5.07
CA ASP A 173 -2.64 14.88 -5.26
C ASP A 173 -2.27 15.11 -6.72
N VAL A 174 -1.02 14.82 -7.07
CA VAL A 174 -0.50 15.04 -8.41
C VAL A 174 0.19 13.79 -8.94
N ILE A 175 -0.12 13.43 -10.19
CA ILE A 175 0.71 12.53 -10.99
C ILE A 175 1.62 13.38 -11.86
N SER A 176 2.93 13.23 -11.70
CA SER A 176 3.96 13.92 -12.48
C SER A 176 4.64 12.93 -13.42
N VAL A 177 4.72 13.28 -14.70
CA VAL A 177 5.31 12.45 -15.75
C VAL A 177 6.55 13.11 -16.27
N TYR A 178 7.66 12.38 -16.21
CA TYR A 178 8.98 12.82 -16.67
C TYR A 178 9.42 11.99 -17.87
N ASP A 179 9.97 12.64 -18.89
CA ASP A 179 10.64 11.96 -19.98
C ASP A 179 11.96 11.34 -19.47
N THR A 180 12.18 10.06 -19.71
CA THR A 180 13.34 9.33 -19.15
C THR A 180 14.65 9.69 -19.84
N ALA A 181 14.62 10.14 -21.10
CA ALA A 181 15.82 10.47 -21.86
C ALA A 181 16.39 11.82 -21.45
N THR A 182 15.52 12.77 -21.09
CA THR A 182 15.87 14.16 -20.77
C THR A 182 15.76 14.47 -19.28
N GLY A 183 14.92 13.76 -18.54
CA GLY A 183 14.55 14.05 -17.16
C GLY A 183 13.56 15.21 -17.02
N GLU A 184 13.03 15.75 -18.13
CA GLU A 184 12.12 16.89 -18.11
C GLU A 184 10.69 16.47 -17.73
N LEU A 185 9.99 17.31 -16.97
CA LEU A 185 8.57 17.14 -16.68
C LEU A 185 7.76 17.42 -17.95
N VAL A 186 7.03 16.44 -18.44
CA VAL A 186 6.25 16.52 -19.69
C VAL A 186 4.73 16.57 -19.47
N ALA A 187 4.24 16.08 -18.34
CA ALA A 187 2.82 16.18 -17.97
C ALA A 187 2.62 16.21 -16.44
N THR A 188 1.48 16.75 -16.04
CA THR A 188 1.04 16.84 -14.64
C THR A 188 -0.47 16.72 -14.61
N PHE A 189 -0.98 15.84 -13.75
CA PHE A 189 -2.42 15.63 -13.54
C PHE A 189 -2.75 15.91 -12.09
N ASP A 190 -3.55 16.96 -11.84
CA ASP A 190 -4.06 17.33 -10.53
C ASP A 190 -5.42 16.65 -10.34
N LEU A 191 -5.47 15.70 -9.40
CA LEU A 191 -6.63 14.83 -9.19
C LEU A 191 -7.43 15.22 -7.96
N CYS A 192 -6.94 16.15 -7.14
CA CYS A 192 -7.63 16.59 -5.93
C CYS A 192 -7.41 18.08 -5.67
N THR A 193 -8.32 18.87 -6.23
CA THR A 193 -8.26 20.34 -6.22
C THR A 193 -8.61 20.98 -4.86
N THR A 194 -9.23 20.21 -3.96
CA THR A 194 -9.85 20.76 -2.73
C THR A 194 -9.39 20.06 -1.45
N ALA A 195 -8.35 19.22 -1.51
CA ALA A 195 -7.74 18.71 -0.29
C ALA A 195 -7.35 19.89 0.62
N PRO A 196 -7.74 19.91 1.91
CA PRO A 196 -7.21 20.89 2.85
C PRO A 196 -5.69 20.85 2.77
N LYS A 197 -5.07 21.94 2.30
CA LYS A 197 -3.60 22.06 2.23
C LYS A 197 -3.04 21.75 3.62
N GLY A 198 -2.42 20.58 3.77
CA GLY A 198 -1.96 20.06 5.07
C GLY A 198 -2.51 18.68 5.47
N LEU A 199 -3.54 18.15 4.80
CA LEU A 199 -3.88 16.73 4.91
C LEU A 199 -3.01 15.85 3.99
N GLY A 200 -2.32 16.44 2.99
CA GLY A 200 -1.51 15.76 1.98
C GLY A 200 -0.04 16.19 1.92
N GLN A 201 0.53 16.82 2.94
CA GLN A 201 1.98 16.99 2.98
C GLN A 201 2.59 15.77 3.71
N PRO A 202 3.47 15.00 3.07
CA PRO A 202 4.32 14.07 3.78
C PRO A 202 5.21 14.88 4.71
N ILE A 203 5.07 14.65 6.02
CA ILE A 203 6.02 15.13 7.01
C ILE A 203 7.28 14.28 6.84
N PHE A 204 8.18 14.74 5.98
CA PHE A 204 9.60 14.45 6.12
C PHE A 204 10.21 15.49 7.05
#